data_AF-A0A1W9Q1H4-F1
#
_entry.id   AF-A0A1W9Q1H4-F1
#
_cell.length_a   1.000
_cell.length_b   1.000
_cell.length_c   1.000
_cell.angle_alpha   90.00
_cell.angle_beta   90.00
_cell.angle_gamma   90.00
#
_symmetry.space_group_name_H-M   'P 1'
#
loop_
_entity.id
_entity.type
_entity.pdbx_description
1 polymer ?
#
loop_
_entity_poly.entity_id
_entity_poly.type
_entity_poly.pdbx_seq_one_letter_code
_entity_poly.pdbx_strand_id
1 'polypeptide(L)' 'MLTQTPSVPRHVALARPGMDERLQSRIIELLLEIDQTPEGPAILETFERTSKFDALPWGMMESLKILFAPVR' A
#
# COMPACT_ATOMS: atom_id res chain seq x y z
N MET A 1 -20.08 -5.46 -26.12
CA MET A 1 -19.91 -5.80 -24.69
C MET A 1 -18.56 -5.26 -24.25
N LEU A 2 -18.50 -4.49 -23.17
CA LEU A 2 -17.24 -4.07 -22.56
C LEU A 2 -16.82 -5.14 -21.56
N THR A 3 -15.69 -5.80 -21.79
CA THR A 3 -15.08 -6.72 -20.84
C THR A 3 -14.37 -5.92 -19.74
N GLN A 4 -14.57 -6.33 -18.48
CA GLN A 4 -13.91 -5.74 -17.32
C GLN A 4 -12.78 -6.64 -16.84
N THR A 5 -11.69 -6.03 -16.36
CA THR A 5 -10.61 -6.74 -15.67
C THR A 5 -10.87 -6.78 -14.16
N PRO A 6 -10.35 -7.77 -13.44
CA PRO A 6 -10.36 -7.78 -11.98
C PRO A 6 -9.72 -6.49 -11.41
N SER A 7 -10.30 -5.98 -10.33
CA SER A 7 -9.72 -4.86 -9.59
C SER A 7 -8.49 -5.33 -8.83
N VAL A 8 -7.38 -4.60 -8.97
CA VAL A 8 -6.12 -4.87 -8.26
C VAL A 8 -5.63 -3.59 -7.57
N PRO A 9 -4.82 -3.71 -6.51
CA PRO A 9 -4.25 -2.54 -5.83
C PRO A 9 -3.41 -1.72 -6.81
N ARG A 10 -3.58 -0.39 -6.76
CA ARG A 10 -2.80 0.54 -7.59
C ARG A 10 -1.34 0.59 -7.15
N HIS A 11 -1.10 0.75 -5.85
CA HIS A 11 0.22 0.81 -5.23
C HIS A 11 0.25 0.00 -3.94
N VAL A 12 1.41 -0.59 -3.64
CA VAL A 12 1.66 -1.36 -2.43
C VAL A 12 3.02 -0.92 -1.87
N ALA A 13 3.06 -0.49 -0.62
CA ALA A 13 4.31 -0.19 0.08
C ALA A 13 5.00 -1.49 0.51
N LEU A 14 6.32 -1.56 0.33
CA LEU A 14 7.13 -2.73 0.67
C LEU A 14 8.15 -2.38 1.76
N ALA A 15 8.28 -3.26 2.75
CA ALA A 15 9.38 -3.24 3.71
C ALA A 15 10.47 -4.23 3.29
N ARG A 16 11.74 -3.86 3.48
CA ARG A 16 12.86 -4.76 3.16
C ARG A 16 12.88 -5.98 4.11
N PRO A 17 13.30 -7.17 3.63
CA PRO A 17 13.52 -8.31 4.50
C PRO A 17 14.51 -8.00 5.63
N GLY A 18 14.23 -8.50 6.83
CA GLY A 18 15.08 -8.30 8.01
C GLY A 18 15.06 -6.87 8.57
N MET A 19 14.05 -6.06 8.24
CA MET A 19 13.78 -4.83 8.97
C MET A 19 13.43 -5.16 10.43
N ASP A 20 13.91 -4.35 11.37
CA ASP A 20 13.52 -4.46 12.78
C ASP A 20 12.00 -4.31 12.91
N GLU A 21 11.37 -5.27 13.60
CA GLU A 21 9.89 -5.34 13.69
C GLU A 21 9.30 -4.10 14.35
N ARG A 22 9.96 -3.59 15.40
CA ARG A 22 9.49 -2.41 16.10
C ARG A 22 9.57 -1.18 15.20
N LEU A 23 10.67 -1.01 14.48
CA LEU A 23 10.81 0.07 13.49
C LEU A 23 9.73 -0.06 12.39
N GLN A 24 9.52 -1.26 11.87
CA GLN A 24 8.52 -1.51 10.83
C GLN A 24 7.11 -1.13 11.30
N SER A 25 6.70 -1.58 12.50
CA SER A 25 5.38 -1.24 13.06
C SER A 25 5.19 0.26 13.22
N ARG A 26 6.22 0.98 13.71
CA ARG A 26 6.14 2.43 13.88
C ARG A 26 6.04 3.18 12.55
N ILE A 27 6.70 2.70 11.51
CA ILE A 27 6.57 3.27 10.16
C ILE A 27 5.15 3.04 9.62
N ILE A 28 4.61 1.82 9.78
CA ILE A 28 3.24 1.49 9.33
C ILE A 28 2.23 2.38 10.03
N GLU A 29 2.29 2.51 11.36
CA GLU A 29 1.42 3.39 12.15
C GLU A 29 1.47 4.84 11.65
N LEU A 30 2.69 5.38 11.47
CA LEU A 30 2.87 6.75 10.98
C LEU A 30 2.24 6.93 9.59
N LEU A 31 2.45 6.00 8.67
CA LEU A 31 1.89 6.09 7.31
C LEU A 31 0.36 6.00 7.30
N LEU A 32 -0.24 5.25 8.21
CA LEU A 32 -1.71 5.11 8.33
C LEU A 32 -2.39 6.35 8.95
N GLU A 33 -1.65 7.15 9.70
CA GLU A 33 -2.17 8.34 10.40
C GLU A 33 -1.78 9.64 9.70
N ILE A 34 -0.87 9.60 8.72
CA ILE A 34 -0.29 10.81 8.13
C ILE A 34 -1.35 11.72 7.51
N ASP A 35 -2.39 11.18 6.87
CA ASP A 35 -3.48 11.97 6.27
C ASP A 35 -4.34 12.73 7.30
N GLN A 36 -4.23 12.37 8.58
CA GLN A 36 -4.95 12.99 9.70
C GLN A 36 -4.15 14.14 10.35
N THR A 37 -2.90 14.33 9.93
CA THR A 37 -2.05 15.43 10.43
C THR A 37 -2.20 16.69 9.56
N PRO A 38 -1.98 17.90 10.13
CA PRO A 38 -2.05 19.14 9.36
C PRO A 38 -1.09 19.19 8.15
N GLU A 39 0.11 18.64 8.31
CA GLU A 39 1.16 18.64 7.28
C GLU A 39 1.04 17.48 6.28
N GLY A 40 0.35 16.42 6.67
CA GLY A 40 0.27 15.16 5.93
C GLY A 40 -0.20 15.26 4.48
N PRO A 41 -1.32 15.94 4.19
CA PRO A 41 -1.80 16.09 2.82
C PRO A 41 -0.77 16.69 1.86
N ALA A 42 0.03 17.66 2.33
CA ALA A 42 1.09 18.26 1.52
C ALA A 42 2.23 17.28 1.25
N ILE A 43 2.61 16.47 2.25
CA ILE A 43 3.63 15.43 2.10
C ILE A 43 3.15 14.35 1.12
N LEU A 44 1.92 13.88 1.30
CA LEU A 44 1.31 12.84 0.47
C LEU A 44 1.17 13.27 -1.00
N GLU A 45 0.82 14.53 -1.26
CA GLU A 45 0.74 15.07 -2.63
C GLU A 45 2.11 15.01 -3.33
N THR A 46 3.21 15.31 -2.61
CA THR A 46 4.57 15.19 -3.17
C THR A 46 5.02 13.74 -3.34
N PHE A 47 4.43 12.81 -2.59
CA PHE A 47 4.69 11.38 -2.68
C PHE A 47 3.76 10.72 -3.69
N GLU A 48 4.11 10.82 -4.98
CA GLU A 48 3.37 10.20 -6.09
C GLU A 48 1.87 10.59 -6.16
N ARG A 49 1.51 11.78 -5.65
CA ARG A 49 0.09 12.21 -5.52
C ARG A 49 -0.74 11.19 -4.73
N THR A 50 -0.15 10.61 -3.69
CA THR A 50 -0.84 9.70 -2.79
C THR A 50 -1.90 10.49 -2.04
N SER A 51 -3.10 9.91 -1.86
CA SER A 51 -4.16 10.54 -1.08
C SER A 51 -4.17 10.09 0.38
N LYS A 52 -3.82 8.82 0.62
CA LYS A 52 -3.67 8.19 1.94
C LYS A 52 -3.02 6.81 1.82
N PHE A 53 -2.61 6.25 2.95
CA PHE A 53 -2.32 4.82 3.06
C PHE A 53 -3.45 4.10 3.81
N ASP A 54 -3.71 2.87 3.43
CA ASP A 54 -4.66 1.99 4.11
C ASP A 54 -3.97 0.68 4.47
N ALA A 55 -4.44 0.04 5.53
CA ALA A 55 -4.00 -1.32 5.85
C ALA A 55 -4.35 -2.27 4.71
N LEU A 56 -3.48 -3.22 4.42
CA LEU A 56 -3.73 -4.27 3.43
C LEU A 56 -5.01 -5.04 3.81
N PRO A 57 -6.08 -4.95 2.99
CA PRO A 57 -7.34 -5.64 3.27
C PRO A 57 -7.16 -7.15 3.38
N TRP A 58 -8.00 -7.76 4.22
CA TRP A 58 -8.03 -9.21 4.38
C TRP A 58 -8.22 -9.92 3.04
N GLY A 59 -7.40 -10.94 2.76
CA GLY A 59 -7.45 -11.71 1.51
C GLY A 59 -6.74 -11.07 0.31
N MET A 60 -6.31 -9.80 0.40
CA MET A 60 -5.62 -9.12 -0.71
C MET A 60 -4.25 -9.75 -1.04
N MET A 61 -3.58 -10.35 -0.05
CA MET A 61 -2.30 -11.03 -0.27
C MET A 61 -2.42 -12.18 -1.27
N GLU A 62 -3.53 -12.93 -1.25
CA GLU A 62 -3.76 -14.00 -2.22
C GLU A 62 -3.97 -13.46 -3.64
N SER A 63 -4.67 -12.33 -3.78
CA SER A 63 -4.83 -11.65 -5.06
C SER A 63 -3.48 -11.16 -5.63
N LEU A 64 -2.59 -10.65 -4.79
CA LEU A 64 -1.25 -10.24 -5.21
C LEU A 64 -0.42 -11.44 -5.67
N LYS A 65 -0.51 -12.59 -4.99
CA LYS A 65 0.19 -13.82 -5.42
C LYS A 65 -0.23 -14.27 -6.82
N ILE A 66 -1.52 -14.17 -7.14
CA ILE A 66 -2.03 -14.48 -8.48
C ILE A 66 -1.52 -13.48 -9.51
N LEU A 67 -1.55 -12.18 -9.19
CA LEU A 67 -1.11 -11.11 -10.10
C LEU A 67 0.38 -11.22 -10.46
N PHE A 68 1.23 -11.59 -9.51
CA PHE A 68 2.67 -11.73 -9.70
C PHE A 68 3.10 -13.18 -10.04
N ALA A 69 2.15 -14.09 -10.28
CA ALA A 69 2.49 -15.42 -10.74
C ALA A 69 3.18 -15.34 -12.12
N PRO A 70 4.22 -16.16 -12.37
CA PRO A 70 4.85 -16.20 -13.68
C PRO A 70 3.82 -16.58 -14.75
N VAL A 71 3.69 -15.74 -15.77
CA VAL A 71 2.94 -16.11 -16.98
C VAL A 71 3.76 -17.19 -17.70
N ARG A 72 3.19 -18.39 -17.86
CA ARG A 72 3.80 -19.47 -18.64
C ARG A 72 3.69 -19.19 -20.13
#